data_AF-A0A0U1KMF0-F1
#
_entry.id   AF-A0A0U1KMF0-F1
#
_cell.length_a   1.000
_cell.length_b   1.000
_cell.length_c   1.000
_cell.angle_alpha   90.00
_cell.angle_beta   90.00
_cell.angle_gamma   90.00
#
_symmetry.space_group_name_H-M   'P 1'
#
loop_
_entity.id
_entity.type
_entity.pdbx_description
1 polymer ?
#
loop_
_entity_poly.entity_id
_entity_poly.type
_entity_poly.pdbx_seq_one_letter_code
_entity_poly.pdbx_strand_id
1 'polypeptide(L)'
;MVSEALHYYLQHHIALKNESIHVNDAYEQNDIIHIPIIKRTTRTRKIVARLMVGKATDPDLHHIDTIPTKLTNGFNSPKTKKQIDLSDETYEWIRYGWIIREIRLEKDERTVKTERYRMGFVLYQLSLKIQAEAAKETRNWILDWKKCWDVAKHSTILRIKQDQRADVVSLLAIQLDKIASETDKVLTGETKLIERIHPTWRLRKQVVFLHFLIALYQLACTEKYFDWKQIGATYYRTIGGSKKFDAYKKDFIEETEKQLHRPIQLLGLASMGTITPLFFTGPMKGNHVEYSYGTVHATTDLAVFLEKFTTKADVLWLVENRGVLTRVAYEEKFLRDTKSFVLGVDGQVRSAHRQLISQLTTCVSQVIIWTDVDEAGYTIAEQLYELIQDEQVLIKWIVPPLTVETEWGTFASKYQQSIQRSKEEQEQEIGGVELWKKWINH
;
A
#
# COMPACT_ATOMS: atom_id res chain seq x y z
N MET A 1 47.99 -14.40 12.17
CA MET A 1 47.69 -13.06 12.74
C MET A 1 46.90 -12.27 11.71
N VAL A 2 45.72 -11.76 12.10
CA VAL A 2 44.71 -10.99 11.33
C VAL A 2 44.62 -11.29 9.83
N SER A 3 43.57 -11.99 9.40
CA SER A 3 43.34 -12.25 7.97
C SER A 3 43.11 -10.95 7.17
N GLU A 4 43.42 -10.97 5.87
CA GLU A 4 43.20 -9.80 4.98
C GLU A 4 41.73 -9.36 4.98
N ALA A 5 40.80 -10.31 5.02
CA ALA A 5 39.36 -10.02 5.07
C ALA A 5 38.94 -9.33 6.37
N LEU A 6 39.48 -9.77 7.53
CA LEU A 6 39.26 -9.10 8.81
C LEU A 6 39.88 -7.69 8.80
N HIS A 7 41.09 -7.54 8.28
CA HIS A 7 41.73 -6.22 8.15
C HIS A 7 40.88 -5.28 7.29
N TYR A 8 40.42 -5.73 6.12
CA TYR A 8 39.55 -4.98 5.23
C TYR A 8 38.27 -4.56 5.95
N TYR A 9 37.60 -5.49 6.66
CA TYR A 9 36.40 -5.19 7.44
C TYR A 9 36.63 -4.09 8.48
N LEU A 10 37.69 -4.22 9.29
CA LEU A 10 38.02 -3.25 10.33
C LEU A 10 38.33 -1.88 9.72
N GLN A 11 39.09 -1.83 8.63
CA GLN A 11 39.49 -0.59 7.98
C GLN A 11 38.29 0.13 7.32
N HIS A 12 37.34 -0.59 6.73
CA HIS A 12 36.22 0.03 5.99
C HIS A 12 34.98 0.30 6.85
N HIS A 13 34.77 -0.49 7.91
CA HIS A 13 33.55 -0.42 8.71
C HIS A 13 33.76 0.11 10.14
N ILE A 14 34.97 0.00 10.71
CA ILE A 14 35.24 0.36 12.11
C ILE A 14 36.12 1.61 12.23
N ALA A 15 37.20 1.71 11.44
CA ALA A 15 38.11 2.85 11.46
C ALA A 15 37.39 4.15 11.02
N LEU A 16 37.78 5.29 11.64
CA LEU A 16 37.25 6.60 11.24
C LEU A 16 38.13 7.27 10.18
N LYS A 17 37.68 8.40 9.65
CA LYS A 17 38.43 9.19 8.68
C LYS A 17 39.83 9.55 9.22
N ASN A 18 40.86 9.31 8.41
CA ASN A 18 42.28 9.50 8.73
C ASN A 18 42.84 8.56 9.82
N GLU A 19 42.13 7.47 10.10
CA GLU A 19 42.60 6.39 10.97
C GLU A 19 43.01 5.16 10.15
N SER A 20 44.04 4.46 10.61
CA SER A 20 44.50 3.21 10.00
C SER A 20 44.64 2.11 11.05
N ILE A 21 44.24 0.88 10.66
CA ILE A 21 44.43 -0.32 11.47
C ILE A 21 45.90 -0.75 11.39
N HIS A 22 46.59 -0.82 12.53
CA HIS A 22 48.00 -1.17 12.61
C HIS A 22 48.20 -2.63 13.03
N VAL A 23 48.13 -3.54 12.07
CA VAL A 23 48.24 -5.00 12.31
C VAL A 23 49.63 -5.42 12.78
N ASN A 24 50.70 -4.75 12.31
CA ASN A 24 52.08 -5.06 12.70
C ASN A 24 52.36 -4.80 14.19
N ASP A 25 51.59 -3.89 14.81
CA ASP A 25 51.68 -3.55 16.22
C ASP A 25 50.67 -4.33 17.07
N ALA A 26 49.97 -5.31 16.46
CA ALA A 26 48.98 -6.12 17.16
C ALA A 26 49.63 -7.25 17.96
N TYR A 27 49.03 -7.58 19.10
CA TYR A 27 49.44 -8.72 19.93
C TYR A 27 48.24 -9.60 20.27
N GLU A 28 48.50 -10.86 20.57
CA GLU A 28 47.49 -11.85 20.94
C GLU A 28 47.57 -12.15 22.44
N GLN A 29 46.42 -12.21 23.10
CA GLN A 29 46.28 -12.62 24.49
C GLN A 29 44.96 -13.37 24.66
N ASN A 30 45.00 -14.61 25.14
CA ASN A 30 43.80 -15.43 25.40
C ASN A 30 42.84 -15.53 24.20
N ASP A 31 43.35 -15.87 23.02
CA ASP A 31 42.59 -15.96 21.74
C ASP A 31 41.94 -14.65 21.26
N ILE A 32 42.32 -13.52 21.88
CA ILE A 32 41.88 -12.18 21.50
C ILE A 32 43.08 -11.42 20.95
N ILE A 33 42.90 -10.83 19.78
CA ILE A 33 43.89 -9.99 19.12
C ILE A 33 43.60 -8.53 19.50
N HIS A 34 44.61 -7.88 20.05
CA HIS A 34 44.59 -6.47 20.40
C HIS A 34 45.24 -5.67 19.28
N ILE A 35 44.44 -4.90 18.54
CA ILE A 35 44.89 -4.17 17.36
C ILE A 35 44.81 -2.65 17.64
N PRO A 36 45.94 -1.91 17.58
CA PRO A 36 45.92 -0.47 17.70
C PRO A 36 45.35 0.21 16.45
N ILE A 37 44.57 1.26 16.67
CA ILE A 37 44.14 2.20 15.62
C ILE A 37 44.98 3.47 15.76
N ILE A 38 45.59 3.90 14.66
CA ILE A 38 46.46 5.06 14.65
C ILE A 38 45.87 6.15 13.78
N LYS A 39 45.91 7.38 14.30
CA LYS A 39 45.58 8.58 13.53
C LYS A 39 46.87 9.27 13.12
N ARG A 40 47.05 9.47 11.81
CA ARG A 40 48.18 10.23 11.27
C ARG A 40 47.71 11.63 10.89
N THR A 41 48.45 12.63 11.36
CA THR A 41 48.35 14.01 10.91
C THR A 41 49.67 14.40 10.28
N THR A 42 49.74 15.55 9.61
CA THR A 42 50.99 16.09 9.04
C THR A 42 52.12 16.25 10.06
N ARG A 43 51.82 16.27 11.36
CA ARG A 43 52.82 16.51 12.42
C ARG A 43 52.89 15.42 13.50
N THR A 44 51.91 14.54 13.63
CA THR A 44 51.85 13.56 14.73
C THR A 44 51.28 12.20 14.31
N ARG A 45 51.85 11.13 14.89
CA ARG A 45 51.33 9.76 14.88
C ARG A 45 50.85 9.44 16.30
N LYS A 46 49.58 9.11 16.48
CA LYS A 46 49.01 8.81 17.81
C LYS A 46 48.13 7.57 17.80
N ILE A 47 48.23 6.74 18.83
CA ILE A 47 47.29 5.64 19.07
C ILE A 47 46.01 6.23 19.65
N VAL A 48 44.91 6.13 18.88
CA VAL A 48 43.61 6.72 19.24
C VAL A 48 42.60 5.69 19.73
N ALA A 49 42.83 4.42 19.43
CA ALA A 49 42.00 3.33 19.90
C ALA A 49 42.77 2.01 19.98
N ARG A 50 42.21 1.07 20.74
CA ARG A 50 42.56 -0.35 20.71
C ARG A 50 41.29 -1.16 20.46
N LEU A 51 41.37 -2.07 19.49
CA LEU A 51 40.32 -3.04 19.20
C LEU A 51 40.71 -4.38 19.81
N MET A 52 39.77 -5.02 20.49
CA MET A 52 39.88 -6.41 20.90
C MET A 52 38.95 -7.22 20.00
N VAL A 53 39.55 -8.10 19.20
CA VAL A 53 38.84 -8.93 18.21
C VAL A 53 39.19 -10.40 18.43
N GLY A 54 38.23 -11.27 18.25
CA GLY A 54 38.47 -12.72 18.27
C GLY A 54 39.38 -13.18 17.14
N LYS A 55 40.08 -14.28 17.39
CA LYS A 55 40.88 -14.98 16.38
C LYS A 55 40.01 -15.71 15.35
N ALA A 56 38.79 -16.10 15.74
CA ALA A 56 37.82 -16.72 14.86
C ALA A 56 37.43 -15.75 13.73
N THR A 57 37.78 -16.11 12.49
CA THR A 57 37.43 -15.34 11.28
C THR A 57 36.57 -16.10 10.29
N ASP A 58 36.26 -17.37 10.60
CA ASP A 58 35.46 -18.23 9.76
C ASP A 58 34.35 -18.88 10.60
N PRO A 59 33.07 -18.56 10.38
CA PRO A 59 31.96 -19.21 11.06
C PRO A 59 31.88 -20.72 10.79
N ASP A 60 32.30 -21.16 9.60
CA ASP A 60 32.10 -22.54 9.14
C ASP A 60 33.11 -23.50 9.80
N LEU A 61 34.31 -23.01 10.16
CA LEU A 61 35.35 -23.76 10.89
C LEU A 61 35.03 -23.99 12.38
N HIS A 62 34.07 -23.25 12.95
CA HIS A 62 33.70 -23.33 14.36
C HIS A 62 32.30 -23.92 14.59
N HIS A 63 31.64 -24.47 13.56
CA HIS A 63 30.25 -24.94 13.62
C HIS A 63 29.28 -23.89 14.18
N ILE A 64 29.55 -22.62 13.85
CA ILE A 64 28.76 -21.50 14.33
C ILE A 64 27.63 -21.24 13.33
N ASP A 65 26.53 -21.99 13.49
CA ASP A 65 25.42 -21.94 12.55
C ASP A 65 24.32 -20.94 12.99
N THR A 66 24.33 -20.51 14.25
CA THR A 66 23.29 -19.64 14.82
C THR A 66 23.86 -18.48 15.61
N ILE A 67 23.39 -17.26 15.29
CA ILE A 67 23.68 -16.05 16.05
C ILE A 67 23.09 -16.18 17.47
N PRO A 68 23.85 -15.89 18.54
CA PRO A 68 23.33 -15.88 19.90
C PRO A 68 22.09 -14.99 20.00
N THR A 69 21.01 -15.49 20.61
CA THR A 69 19.70 -14.82 20.65
C THR A 69 19.77 -13.40 21.23
N LYS A 70 20.70 -13.17 22.17
CA LYS A 70 20.96 -11.86 22.78
C LYS A 70 21.58 -10.84 21.81
N LEU A 71 22.18 -11.30 20.71
CA LEU A 71 22.85 -10.47 19.70
C LEU A 71 22.02 -10.25 18.43
N THR A 72 21.02 -11.11 18.17
CA THR A 72 20.19 -11.11 16.96
C THR A 72 19.54 -9.74 16.65
N ASN A 73 19.19 -8.96 17.67
CA ASN A 73 18.56 -7.64 17.54
C ASN A 73 19.45 -6.49 18.06
N GLY A 74 20.68 -6.80 18.52
CA GLY A 74 21.55 -5.83 19.19
C GLY A 74 22.40 -5.01 18.22
N PHE A 75 22.80 -5.61 17.09
CA PHE A 75 23.74 -5.01 16.15
C PHE A 75 23.17 -5.05 14.73
N ASN A 76 22.48 -3.98 14.33
CA ASN A 76 21.88 -3.87 12.99
C ASN A 76 22.91 -3.45 11.92
N SER A 77 24.10 -2.98 12.32
CA SER A 77 25.18 -2.61 11.41
C SER A 77 26.54 -2.64 12.11
N PRO A 78 27.66 -2.71 11.35
CA PRO A 78 29.01 -2.54 11.88
C PRO A 78 29.28 -1.23 12.64
N LYS A 79 28.49 -0.20 12.35
CA LYS A 79 28.61 1.13 12.98
C LYS A 79 27.83 1.24 14.28
N THR A 80 26.91 0.30 14.55
CA THR A 80 26.10 0.30 15.76
C THR A 80 27.01 0.10 16.97
N LYS A 81 26.91 1.02 17.94
CA LYS A 81 27.70 0.99 19.16
C LYS A 81 26.78 0.65 20.34
N LYS A 82 27.19 -0.30 21.16
CA LYS A 82 26.45 -0.72 22.35
C LYS A 82 27.35 -0.67 23.58
N GLN A 83 26.74 -0.45 24.73
CA GLN A 83 27.37 -0.68 26.01
C GLN A 83 26.89 -2.04 26.50
N ILE A 84 27.84 -2.89 26.88
CA ILE A 84 27.59 -4.26 27.34
C ILE A 84 28.45 -4.43 28.59
N ASP A 85 27.87 -5.00 29.63
CA ASP A 85 28.60 -5.30 30.85
C ASP A 85 29.60 -6.43 30.61
N LEU A 86 30.79 -6.28 31.18
CA LEU A 86 31.84 -7.29 31.10
C LEU A 86 31.44 -8.51 31.93
N SER A 87 31.25 -9.63 31.27
CA SER A 87 31.00 -10.94 31.83
C SER A 87 31.78 -11.98 31.03
N ASP A 88 31.87 -13.21 31.55
CA ASP A 88 32.50 -14.33 30.83
C ASP A 88 31.83 -14.56 29.46
N GLU A 89 30.51 -14.39 29.39
CA GLU A 89 29.73 -14.48 28.15
C GLU A 89 30.15 -13.41 27.13
N THR A 90 30.36 -12.16 27.56
CA THR A 90 30.85 -11.08 26.70
C THR A 90 32.26 -11.36 26.20
N TYR A 91 33.13 -11.97 27.01
CA TYR A 91 34.46 -12.40 26.59
C TYR A 91 34.41 -13.51 25.54
N GLU A 92 33.55 -14.51 25.71
CA GLU A 92 33.31 -15.54 24.70
C GLU A 92 32.79 -14.92 23.40
N TRP A 93 31.89 -13.93 23.47
CA TRP A 93 31.43 -13.22 22.28
C TRP A 93 32.54 -12.51 21.51
N ILE A 94 33.53 -11.96 22.21
CA ILE A 94 34.72 -11.37 21.58
C ILE A 94 35.57 -12.47 20.95
N ARG A 95 35.87 -13.57 21.68
CA ARG A 95 36.72 -14.67 21.19
C ARG A 95 36.21 -15.31 19.91
N TYR A 96 34.90 -15.56 19.83
CA TYR A 96 34.25 -16.11 18.64
C TYR A 96 33.99 -15.07 17.54
N GLY A 97 34.42 -13.83 17.72
CA GLY A 97 34.31 -12.79 16.69
C GLY A 97 32.88 -12.29 16.45
N TRP A 98 31.97 -12.50 17.41
CA TRP A 98 30.61 -11.97 17.36
C TRP A 98 30.55 -10.47 17.57
N ILE A 99 31.39 -9.97 18.48
CA ILE A 99 31.49 -8.54 18.81
C ILE A 99 32.94 -8.09 18.88
N ILE A 100 33.14 -6.78 18.74
CA ILE A 100 34.43 -6.10 18.89
C ILE A 100 34.31 -5.19 20.09
N ARG A 101 35.27 -5.25 21.01
CA ARG A 101 35.41 -4.24 22.05
C ARG A 101 36.34 -3.15 21.55
N GLU A 102 35.82 -1.94 21.43
CA GLU A 102 36.53 -0.73 21.01
C GLU A 102 36.81 0.15 22.23
N ILE A 103 38.09 0.33 22.56
CA ILE A 103 38.55 1.22 23.61
C ILE A 103 39.21 2.43 22.95
N ARG A 104 38.58 3.60 23.05
CA ARG A 104 39.12 4.88 22.57
C ARG A 104 39.89 5.56 23.69
N LEU A 105 41.02 6.17 23.35
CA LEU A 105 41.96 6.76 24.30
C LEU A 105 41.91 8.29 24.27
N GLU A 106 42.29 8.92 25.37
CA GLU A 106 42.54 10.36 25.43
C GLU A 106 43.84 10.74 24.72
N LYS A 107 44.15 12.05 24.67
CA LYS A 107 45.32 12.60 23.98
C LYS A 107 46.67 12.08 24.52
N ASP A 108 46.67 11.51 25.71
CA ASP A 108 47.81 10.90 26.39
C ASP A 108 48.09 9.45 25.95
N GLU A 109 47.25 8.88 25.08
CA GLU A 109 47.35 7.51 24.54
C GLU A 109 47.30 6.42 25.62
N ARG A 110 46.82 6.75 26.82
CA ARG A 110 46.78 5.85 27.98
C ARG A 110 45.42 5.84 28.65
N THR A 111 44.85 7.02 28.90
CA THR A 111 43.59 7.14 29.62
C THR A 111 42.42 6.72 28.73
N VAL A 112 41.56 5.85 29.24
CA VAL A 112 40.36 5.41 28.52
C VAL A 112 39.37 6.56 28.45
N LYS A 113 39.03 6.96 27.22
CA LYS A 113 38.01 7.98 26.95
C LYS A 113 36.63 7.36 26.88
N THR A 114 36.48 6.32 26.06
CA THR A 114 35.21 5.60 25.92
C THR A 114 35.47 4.15 25.59
N GLU A 115 34.63 3.27 26.13
CA GLU A 115 34.59 1.86 25.81
C GLU A 115 33.22 1.51 25.21
N ARG A 116 33.21 0.83 24.05
CA ARG A 116 31.98 0.43 23.36
C ARG A 116 32.16 -0.90 22.65
N TYR A 117 31.05 -1.59 22.43
CA TYR A 117 30.98 -2.83 21.67
C TYR A 117 30.36 -2.59 20.30
N ARG A 118 30.86 -3.30 19.29
CA ARG A 118 30.41 -3.23 17.89
C ARG A 118 30.24 -4.63 17.31
N MET A 119 29.58 -4.73 16.16
CA MET A 119 29.48 -5.97 15.41
C MET A 119 30.86 -6.51 15.05
N GLY A 120 31.10 -7.78 15.37
CA GLY A 120 32.28 -8.52 14.98
C GLY A 120 32.20 -9.07 13.56
N PHE A 121 33.35 -9.51 13.06
CA PHE A 121 33.48 -9.94 11.67
C PHE A 121 32.66 -11.19 11.36
N VAL A 122 32.61 -12.15 12.29
CA VAL A 122 31.81 -13.38 12.16
C VAL A 122 30.31 -13.04 12.13
N LEU A 123 29.86 -12.16 13.03
CA LEU A 123 28.47 -11.69 13.03
C LEU A 123 28.11 -10.96 11.72
N TYR A 124 29.03 -10.13 11.21
CA TYR A 124 28.87 -9.45 9.94
C TYR A 124 28.73 -10.44 8.77
N GLN A 125 29.61 -11.42 8.65
CA GLN A 125 29.55 -12.44 7.59
C GLN A 125 28.24 -13.25 7.63
N LEU A 126 27.82 -13.70 8.82
CA LEU A 126 26.56 -14.42 8.98
C LEU A 126 25.36 -13.54 8.63
N SER A 127 25.38 -12.26 9.03
CA SER A 127 24.33 -11.31 8.64
C SER A 127 24.22 -11.13 7.13
N LEU A 128 25.36 -11.12 6.42
CA LEU A 128 25.39 -11.06 4.95
C LEU A 128 24.85 -12.36 4.32
N LYS A 129 25.25 -13.53 4.85
CA LYS A 129 24.73 -14.83 4.38
C LYS A 129 23.20 -14.88 4.51
N ILE A 130 22.66 -14.55 5.69
CA ILE A 130 21.22 -14.51 5.95
C ILE A 130 20.49 -13.52 5.01
N GLN A 131 21.06 -12.33 4.79
CA GLN A 131 20.48 -11.36 3.87
C GLN A 131 20.49 -11.85 2.41
N ALA A 132 21.58 -12.50 1.98
CA ALA A 132 21.70 -13.06 0.63
C ALA A 132 20.72 -14.22 0.42
N GLU A 133 20.54 -15.09 1.41
CA GLU A 133 19.56 -16.18 1.39
C GLU A 133 18.13 -15.65 1.34
N ALA A 134 17.78 -14.67 2.19
CA ALA A 134 16.46 -14.03 2.16
C ALA A 134 16.18 -13.34 0.81
N ALA A 135 17.19 -12.69 0.22
CA ALA A 135 17.07 -12.08 -1.11
C ALA A 135 16.90 -13.13 -2.21
N LYS A 136 17.59 -14.27 -2.12
CA LYS A 136 17.45 -15.40 -3.05
C LYS A 136 16.07 -16.03 -2.93
N GLU A 137 15.58 -16.29 -1.72
CA GLU A 137 14.24 -16.82 -1.46
C GLU A 137 13.16 -15.90 -2.04
N THR A 138 13.30 -14.59 -1.80
CA THR A 138 12.42 -13.56 -2.35
C THR A 138 12.38 -13.61 -3.88
N ARG A 139 13.55 -13.66 -4.54
CA ARG A 139 13.62 -13.79 -6.01
C ARG A 139 12.94 -15.08 -6.49
N ASN A 140 13.16 -16.19 -5.80
CA ASN A 140 12.54 -17.46 -6.15
C ASN A 140 11.01 -17.39 -6.07
N TRP A 141 10.44 -16.73 -5.06
CA TRP A 141 8.99 -16.57 -4.96
C TRP A 141 8.40 -15.75 -6.13
N ILE A 142 9.09 -14.69 -6.55
CA ILE A 142 8.65 -13.87 -7.69
C ILE A 142 8.74 -14.65 -9.00
N LEU A 143 9.84 -15.39 -9.20
CA LEU A 143 10.02 -16.24 -10.38
C LEU A 143 8.98 -17.36 -10.44
N ASP A 144 8.70 -17.99 -9.30
CA ASP A 144 7.66 -19.02 -9.18
C ASP A 144 6.28 -18.44 -9.52
N TRP A 145 5.93 -17.29 -8.95
CA TRP A 145 4.70 -16.58 -9.30
C TRP A 145 4.60 -16.28 -10.81
N LYS A 146 5.66 -15.75 -11.43
CA LYS A 146 5.70 -15.46 -12.87
C LYS A 146 5.42 -16.72 -13.70
N LYS A 147 6.09 -17.82 -13.36
CA LYS A 147 5.88 -19.11 -14.01
C LYS A 147 4.44 -19.60 -13.83
N CYS A 148 3.86 -19.46 -12.63
CA CYS A 148 2.47 -19.79 -12.38
C CYS A 148 1.52 -18.93 -13.22
N TRP A 149 1.80 -17.63 -13.38
CA TRP A 149 0.99 -16.75 -14.21
C TRP A 149 1.07 -17.15 -15.68
N ASP A 150 2.27 -17.41 -16.21
CA ASP A 150 2.46 -17.84 -17.58
C ASP A 150 1.69 -19.13 -17.87
N VAL A 151 1.74 -20.11 -16.96
CA VAL A 151 0.92 -21.33 -17.09
C VAL A 151 -0.57 -21.00 -17.07
N ALA A 152 -1.03 -20.26 -16.06
CA ALA A 152 -2.45 -19.95 -15.90
C ALA A 152 -3.03 -19.19 -17.10
N LYS A 153 -2.31 -18.22 -17.65
CA LYS A 153 -2.73 -17.41 -18.80
C LYS A 153 -2.98 -18.26 -20.06
N HIS A 154 -2.17 -19.29 -20.29
CA HIS A 154 -2.28 -20.15 -21.47
C HIS A 154 -3.19 -21.37 -21.26
N SER A 155 -3.21 -21.93 -20.04
CA SER A 155 -3.95 -23.17 -19.75
C SER A 155 -5.41 -22.93 -19.40
N THR A 156 -5.76 -21.72 -18.96
CA THR A 156 -7.10 -21.44 -18.46
C THR A 156 -8.02 -21.03 -19.61
N ILE A 157 -8.88 -21.96 -20.02
CA ILE A 157 -9.89 -21.69 -21.04
C ILE A 157 -11.05 -20.94 -20.38
N LEU A 158 -11.39 -19.76 -20.91
CA LEU A 158 -12.59 -19.02 -20.50
C LEU A 158 -13.83 -19.83 -20.90
N ARG A 159 -14.48 -20.47 -19.93
CA ARG A 159 -15.68 -21.29 -20.15
C ARG A 159 -16.98 -20.50 -20.02
N ILE A 160 -16.87 -19.18 -19.86
CA ILE A 160 -17.98 -18.26 -19.60
C ILE A 160 -18.35 -17.60 -20.92
N LYS A 161 -19.61 -17.73 -21.33
CA LYS A 161 -20.16 -17.06 -22.51
C LYS A 161 -20.29 -15.55 -22.22
N GLN A 162 -20.14 -14.72 -23.26
CA GLN A 162 -20.24 -13.24 -23.25
C GLN A 162 -21.20 -12.72 -22.19
N ASP A 163 -20.63 -12.30 -21.06
CA ASP A 163 -21.30 -11.78 -19.87
C ASP A 163 -20.37 -10.71 -19.29
N GLN A 164 -20.90 -9.79 -18.48
CA GLN A 164 -20.12 -8.73 -17.81
C GLN A 164 -18.91 -9.28 -17.05
N ARG A 165 -18.99 -10.53 -16.59
CA ARG A 165 -17.88 -11.24 -15.98
C ARG A 165 -16.67 -11.43 -16.89
N ALA A 166 -16.87 -11.68 -18.19
CA ALA A 166 -15.77 -11.83 -19.14
C ALA A 166 -14.91 -10.55 -19.21
N ASP A 167 -15.55 -9.38 -19.11
CA ASP A 167 -14.86 -8.10 -19.08
C ASP A 167 -14.02 -7.95 -17.81
N VAL A 168 -14.59 -8.27 -16.63
CA VAL A 168 -13.87 -8.18 -15.35
C VAL A 168 -12.71 -9.19 -15.29
N VAL A 169 -12.89 -10.40 -15.82
CA VAL A 169 -11.82 -11.40 -15.95
C VAL A 169 -10.70 -10.91 -16.88
N SER A 170 -11.07 -10.26 -17.98
CA SER A 170 -10.09 -9.68 -18.92
C SER A 170 -9.31 -8.53 -18.28
N LEU A 171 -9.98 -7.67 -17.51
CA LEU A 171 -9.32 -6.62 -16.73
C LEU A 171 -8.32 -7.21 -15.72
N LEU A 172 -8.70 -8.29 -15.01
CA LEU A 172 -7.81 -8.98 -14.09
C LEU A 172 -6.58 -9.56 -14.79
N ALA A 173 -6.75 -10.16 -15.97
CA ALA A 173 -5.65 -10.67 -16.78
C ALA A 173 -4.69 -9.55 -17.24
N ILE A 174 -5.24 -8.41 -17.69
CA ILE A 174 -4.45 -7.24 -18.08
C ILE A 174 -3.64 -6.70 -16.89
N GLN A 175 -4.24 -6.66 -15.69
CA GLN A 175 -3.53 -6.23 -14.48
C GLN A 175 -2.39 -7.20 -14.12
N LEU A 176 -2.62 -8.51 -14.20
CA LEU A 176 -1.59 -9.52 -13.96
C LEU A 176 -0.42 -9.40 -14.96
N ASP A 177 -0.70 -9.14 -16.24
CA ASP A 177 0.33 -8.88 -17.26
C ASP A 177 1.14 -7.61 -16.96
N LYS A 178 0.47 -6.51 -16.56
CA LYS A 178 1.15 -5.28 -16.15
C LYS A 178 2.07 -5.53 -14.96
N ILE A 179 1.59 -6.23 -13.94
CA ILE A 179 2.41 -6.58 -12.78
C ILE A 179 3.59 -7.47 -13.18
N ALA A 180 3.38 -8.45 -14.07
CA ALA A 180 4.44 -9.33 -14.54
C ALA A 180 5.58 -8.55 -15.19
N SER A 181 5.27 -7.51 -15.99
CA SER A 181 6.29 -6.63 -16.57
C SER A 181 7.10 -5.84 -15.53
N GLU A 182 6.51 -5.51 -14.37
CA GLU A 182 7.20 -4.79 -13.29
C GLU A 182 8.06 -5.69 -12.42
N THR A 183 7.72 -6.98 -12.31
CA THR A 183 8.51 -7.91 -11.50
C THR A 183 9.95 -8.04 -11.98
N ASP A 184 10.23 -7.78 -13.26
CA ASP A 184 11.60 -7.76 -13.79
C ASP A 184 12.48 -6.71 -13.10
N LYS A 185 11.93 -5.53 -12.79
CA LYS A 185 12.64 -4.47 -12.05
C LYS A 185 12.96 -4.90 -10.61
N VAL A 186 12.07 -5.68 -10.00
CA VAL A 186 12.32 -6.23 -8.65
C VAL A 186 13.40 -7.31 -8.70
N LEU A 187 13.41 -8.13 -9.75
CA LEU A 187 14.40 -9.20 -9.94
C LEU A 187 15.81 -8.64 -10.22
N THR A 188 15.91 -7.56 -11.02
CA THR A 188 17.17 -6.84 -11.29
C THR A 188 17.65 -6.02 -10.09
N GLY A 189 16.76 -5.74 -9.13
CA GLY A 189 17.07 -4.99 -7.91
C GLY A 189 16.93 -3.47 -8.05
N GLU A 190 16.32 -2.99 -9.13
CA GLU A 190 15.98 -1.58 -9.33
C GLU A 190 14.93 -1.11 -8.32
N THR A 191 13.98 -1.98 -7.96
CA THR A 191 12.93 -1.70 -6.98
C THR A 191 12.87 -2.78 -5.89
N LYS A 192 12.44 -2.37 -4.68
CA LYS A 192 12.29 -3.29 -3.53
C LYS A 192 10.88 -3.88 -3.38
N LEU A 193 9.91 -3.30 -4.07
CA LEU A 193 8.49 -3.63 -4.01
C LEU A 193 7.91 -3.64 -5.42
N ILE A 194 6.76 -4.28 -5.56
CA ILE A 194 5.94 -4.19 -6.76
C ILE A 194 5.02 -2.98 -6.60
N GLU A 195 5.35 -1.90 -7.29
CA GLU A 195 4.74 -0.57 -7.09
C GLU A 195 3.23 -0.57 -7.36
N ARG A 196 2.77 -1.35 -8.33
CA ARG A 196 1.34 -1.48 -8.68
C ARG A 196 0.45 -2.14 -7.62
N ILE A 197 1.00 -2.87 -6.65
CA ILE A 197 0.18 -3.63 -5.70
C ILE A 197 -0.26 -2.75 -4.54
N HIS A 198 0.65 -2.43 -3.63
CA HIS A 198 0.32 -1.65 -2.45
C HIS A 198 1.60 -1.10 -1.82
N PRO A 199 1.75 0.22 -1.63
CA PRO A 199 3.01 0.83 -1.22
C PRO A 199 3.45 0.45 0.20
N THR A 200 2.51 0.16 1.10
CA THR A 200 2.82 -0.19 2.50
C THR A 200 2.99 -1.69 2.76
N TRP A 201 2.62 -2.55 1.80
CA TRP A 201 2.69 -4.00 2.03
C TRP A 201 4.13 -4.49 1.89
N ARG A 202 4.57 -5.29 2.86
CA ARG A 202 5.83 -6.01 2.74
C ARG A 202 5.78 -6.92 1.52
N LEU A 203 6.90 -7.10 0.83
CA LEU A 203 7.01 -7.90 -0.39
C LEU A 203 6.42 -9.31 -0.24
N ARG A 204 6.63 -9.97 0.91
CA ARG A 204 6.02 -11.28 1.19
C ARG A 204 4.49 -11.27 1.05
N LYS A 205 3.81 -10.24 1.59
CA LYS A 205 2.36 -10.10 1.47
C LYS A 205 1.95 -9.81 0.02
N GLN A 206 2.72 -8.98 -0.68
CA GLN A 206 2.49 -8.70 -2.11
C GLN A 206 2.58 -9.97 -2.96
N VAL A 207 3.56 -10.84 -2.71
CA VAL A 207 3.69 -12.12 -3.44
C VAL A 207 2.55 -13.08 -3.11
N VAL A 208 2.10 -13.16 -1.85
CA VAL A 208 0.92 -13.97 -1.49
C VAL A 208 -0.35 -13.42 -2.17
N PHE A 209 -0.51 -12.10 -2.25
CA PHE A 209 -1.60 -11.46 -2.98
C PHE A 209 -1.56 -11.80 -4.47
N LEU A 210 -0.37 -11.83 -5.05
CA LEU A 210 -0.16 -12.20 -6.44
C LEU A 210 -0.58 -13.63 -6.76
N HIS A 211 -0.27 -14.60 -5.89
CA HIS A 211 -0.79 -15.96 -6.00
C HIS A 211 -2.31 -16.02 -5.82
N PHE A 212 -2.87 -15.19 -4.94
CA PHE A 212 -4.32 -15.04 -4.79
C PHE A 212 -4.98 -14.55 -6.08
N LEU A 213 -4.41 -13.55 -6.76
CA LEU A 213 -4.95 -13.05 -8.03
C LEU A 213 -4.94 -14.11 -9.13
N ILE A 214 -3.89 -14.94 -9.24
CA ILE A 214 -3.87 -16.07 -10.17
C ILE A 214 -4.98 -17.07 -9.82
N ALA A 215 -5.09 -17.45 -8.54
CA ALA A 215 -6.11 -18.39 -8.07
C ALA A 215 -7.52 -17.90 -8.36
N LEU A 216 -7.75 -16.60 -8.11
CA LEU A 216 -9.00 -15.91 -8.41
C LEU A 216 -9.28 -15.93 -9.91
N TYR A 217 -8.30 -15.59 -10.76
CA TYR A 217 -8.43 -15.63 -12.21
C TYR A 217 -8.81 -17.03 -12.72
N GLN A 218 -8.13 -18.07 -12.24
CA GLN A 218 -8.38 -19.45 -12.67
C GLN A 218 -9.81 -19.91 -12.36
N LEU A 219 -10.29 -19.65 -11.13
CA LEU A 219 -11.67 -19.92 -10.75
C LEU A 219 -12.64 -19.02 -11.51
N ALA A 220 -12.29 -17.74 -11.68
CA ALA A 220 -13.09 -16.77 -12.40
C ALA A 220 -13.30 -17.14 -13.87
N CYS A 221 -12.43 -17.96 -14.48
CA CYS A 221 -12.62 -18.47 -15.83
C CYS A 221 -13.44 -19.77 -15.92
N THR A 222 -13.55 -20.52 -14.83
CA THR A 222 -14.01 -21.93 -14.85
C THR A 222 -15.30 -22.18 -14.10
N GLU A 223 -15.50 -21.54 -12.94
CA GLU A 223 -16.60 -21.83 -12.02
C GLU A 223 -17.63 -20.71 -12.00
N LYS A 224 -18.93 -20.98 -12.16
CA LYS A 224 -19.94 -19.91 -12.17
C LYS A 224 -20.01 -19.15 -10.83
N TYR A 225 -19.90 -19.85 -9.72
CA TYR A 225 -19.80 -19.24 -8.39
C TYR A 225 -18.82 -20.03 -7.54
N PHE A 226 -18.09 -19.36 -6.66
CA PHE A 226 -17.16 -20.01 -5.75
C PHE A 226 -17.04 -19.27 -4.42
N ASP A 227 -16.68 -20.00 -3.37
CA ASP A 227 -16.46 -19.46 -2.04
C ASP A 227 -14.99 -19.08 -1.81
N TRP A 228 -14.75 -18.18 -0.85
CA TRP A 228 -13.41 -17.73 -0.47
C TRP A 228 -12.42 -18.90 -0.23
N LYS A 229 -12.86 -19.93 0.49
CA LYS A 229 -12.00 -21.09 0.81
C LYS A 229 -11.61 -21.91 -0.42
N GLN A 230 -12.44 -21.89 -1.47
CA GLN A 230 -12.17 -22.61 -2.72
C GLN A 230 -10.99 -21.99 -3.48
N ILE A 231 -10.76 -20.68 -3.35
CA ILE A 231 -9.62 -19.97 -3.97
C ILE A 231 -8.30 -20.62 -3.54
N GLY A 232 -8.06 -20.74 -2.23
CA GLY A 232 -6.86 -21.38 -1.70
C GLY A 232 -6.82 -22.90 -1.93
N ALA A 233 -7.95 -23.59 -1.80
CA ALA A 233 -8.01 -25.04 -1.96
C ALA A 233 -7.64 -25.49 -3.39
N THR A 234 -8.19 -24.80 -4.39
CA THR A 234 -7.98 -25.13 -5.81
C THR A 234 -6.56 -24.81 -6.25
N TYR A 235 -6.01 -23.71 -5.75
CA TYR A 235 -4.67 -23.24 -6.11
C TYR A 235 -3.56 -24.10 -5.51
N TYR A 236 -3.58 -24.31 -4.18
CA TYR A 236 -2.48 -24.99 -3.48
C TYR A 236 -2.61 -26.51 -3.43
N ARG A 237 -3.83 -27.06 -3.60
CA ARG A 237 -4.11 -28.52 -3.65
C ARG A 237 -3.44 -29.36 -2.56
N THR A 238 -3.29 -28.77 -1.37
CA THR A 238 -2.60 -29.36 -0.22
C THR A 238 -3.42 -29.18 1.05
N ILE A 239 -3.17 -30.01 2.06
CA ILE A 239 -3.79 -29.87 3.38
C ILE A 239 -3.49 -28.47 3.92
N GLY A 240 -4.52 -27.73 4.32
CA GLY A 240 -4.41 -26.35 4.79
C GLY A 240 -4.35 -25.29 3.69
N GLY A 241 -4.34 -25.66 2.40
CA GLY A 241 -4.35 -24.74 1.26
C GLY A 241 -5.53 -23.76 1.28
N SER A 242 -6.71 -24.22 1.72
CA SER A 242 -7.93 -23.40 1.84
C SER A 242 -7.82 -22.22 2.82
N LYS A 243 -6.80 -22.20 3.69
CA LYS A 243 -6.59 -21.16 4.71
C LYS A 243 -5.41 -20.22 4.38
N LYS A 244 -4.68 -20.49 3.29
CA LYS A 244 -3.45 -19.76 2.93
C LYS A 244 -3.66 -18.27 2.73
N PHE A 245 -4.88 -17.85 2.37
CA PHE A 245 -5.24 -16.45 2.14
C PHE A 245 -6.02 -15.81 3.30
N ASP A 246 -6.46 -16.58 4.30
CA ASP A 246 -7.41 -16.11 5.34
C ASP A 246 -6.86 -14.94 6.16
N ALA A 247 -5.55 -14.94 6.43
CA ALA A 247 -4.89 -13.89 7.21
C ALA A 247 -4.98 -12.50 6.57
N TYR A 248 -5.19 -12.42 5.25
CA TYR A 248 -5.22 -11.16 4.49
C TYR A 248 -6.51 -10.97 3.70
N LYS A 249 -7.58 -11.69 4.09
CA LYS A 249 -8.83 -11.74 3.32
C LYS A 249 -9.40 -10.37 2.98
N LYS A 250 -9.59 -9.51 3.98
CA LYS A 250 -10.15 -8.17 3.81
C LYS A 250 -9.29 -7.34 2.86
N ASP A 251 -8.01 -7.23 3.18
CA ASP A 251 -7.02 -6.48 2.42
C ASP A 251 -6.93 -6.93 0.95
N PHE A 252 -7.01 -8.23 0.68
CA PHE A 252 -6.93 -8.77 -0.68
C PHE A 252 -8.19 -8.46 -1.49
N ILE A 253 -9.37 -8.53 -0.87
CA ILE A 253 -10.62 -8.15 -1.53
C ILE A 253 -10.59 -6.66 -1.85
N GLU A 254 -10.33 -5.81 -0.85
CA GLU A 254 -10.33 -4.35 -1.02
C GLU A 254 -9.32 -3.89 -2.09
N GLU A 255 -8.11 -4.44 -2.07
CA GLU A 255 -7.09 -4.07 -3.05
C GLU A 255 -7.43 -4.59 -4.46
N THR A 256 -8.06 -5.76 -4.58
CA THR A 256 -8.53 -6.26 -5.88
C THR A 256 -9.64 -5.38 -6.45
N GLU A 257 -10.64 -5.04 -5.63
CA GLU A 257 -11.75 -4.19 -6.05
C GLU A 257 -11.29 -2.79 -6.44
N LYS A 258 -10.29 -2.27 -5.71
CA LYS A 258 -9.64 -1.00 -6.02
C LYS A 258 -8.89 -1.05 -7.36
N GLN A 259 -8.09 -2.10 -7.61
CA GLN A 259 -7.33 -2.24 -8.87
C GLN A 259 -8.21 -2.50 -10.10
N LEU A 260 -9.34 -3.17 -9.90
CA LEU A 260 -10.29 -3.47 -10.98
C LEU A 260 -11.36 -2.38 -11.15
N HIS A 261 -11.55 -1.52 -10.15
CA HIS A 261 -12.70 -0.62 -10.04
C HIS A 261 -14.04 -1.36 -10.21
N ARG A 262 -14.12 -2.60 -9.71
CA ARG A 262 -15.25 -3.52 -9.85
C ARG A 262 -15.39 -4.36 -8.58
N PRO A 263 -16.61 -4.63 -8.10
CA PRO A 263 -16.83 -5.56 -7.00
C PRO A 263 -16.32 -6.96 -7.33
N ILE A 264 -15.69 -7.62 -6.37
CA ILE A 264 -15.08 -8.94 -6.59
C ILE A 264 -16.12 -10.01 -6.90
N GLN A 265 -17.37 -9.80 -6.48
CA GLN A 265 -18.51 -10.68 -6.73
C GLN A 265 -18.79 -10.85 -8.23
N LEU A 266 -18.43 -9.85 -9.06
CA LEU A 266 -18.55 -9.95 -10.52
C LEU A 266 -17.63 -11.03 -11.12
N LEU A 267 -16.57 -11.41 -10.40
CA LEU A 267 -15.69 -12.54 -10.78
C LEU A 267 -16.27 -13.90 -10.38
N GLY A 268 -17.44 -13.95 -9.72
CA GLY A 268 -18.08 -15.18 -9.26
C GLY A 268 -17.84 -15.52 -7.79
N LEU A 269 -17.15 -14.66 -7.03
CA LEU A 269 -17.01 -14.86 -5.58
C LEU A 269 -18.38 -14.70 -4.91
N ALA A 270 -18.90 -15.77 -4.32
CA ALA A 270 -20.16 -15.78 -3.61
C ALA A 270 -20.12 -14.74 -2.48
N SER A 271 -21.18 -13.91 -2.43
CA SER A 271 -21.23 -12.71 -1.58
C SER A 271 -20.83 -13.02 -0.14
N MET A 272 -19.94 -12.19 0.37
CA MET A 272 -19.43 -12.20 1.74
C MET A 272 -20.45 -11.72 2.79
N GLY A 273 -21.73 -11.58 2.41
CA GLY A 273 -22.79 -11.05 3.27
C GLY A 273 -22.84 -9.53 3.34
N THR A 274 -22.00 -8.82 2.59
CA THR A 274 -21.99 -7.35 2.52
C THR A 274 -22.53 -6.89 1.18
N ILE A 275 -23.70 -6.26 1.20
CA ILE A 275 -24.31 -5.55 0.08
C ILE A 275 -24.20 -4.07 0.41
N THR A 276 -23.56 -3.28 -0.45
CA THR A 276 -23.43 -1.84 -0.18
C THR A 276 -24.61 -1.09 -0.80
N PRO A 277 -25.44 -0.40 0.01
CA PRO A 277 -26.51 0.42 -0.53
C PRO A 277 -25.96 1.71 -1.14
N LEU A 278 -26.56 2.14 -2.24
CA LEU A 278 -26.41 3.48 -2.80
C LEU A 278 -27.74 4.19 -2.62
N PHE A 279 -27.75 5.28 -1.86
CA PHE A 279 -28.96 6.04 -1.54
C PHE A 279 -29.20 7.16 -2.54
N PHE A 280 -30.43 7.30 -2.99
CA PHE A 280 -30.81 8.32 -3.96
C PHE A 280 -32.29 8.70 -3.85
N THR A 281 -32.71 9.75 -4.54
CA THR A 281 -34.12 10.07 -4.78
C THR A 281 -34.31 10.60 -6.20
N GLY A 282 -35.50 10.37 -6.78
CA GLY A 282 -35.81 10.71 -8.17
C GLY A 282 -35.98 9.48 -9.06
N PRO A 283 -36.39 9.69 -10.32
CA PRO A 283 -36.77 8.62 -11.22
C PRO A 283 -35.54 7.88 -11.72
N MET A 284 -35.55 6.55 -11.63
CA MET A 284 -34.50 5.72 -12.19
C MET A 284 -35.08 4.37 -12.59
N LYS A 285 -34.68 3.87 -13.74
CA LYS A 285 -35.17 2.60 -14.29
C LYS A 285 -34.00 1.70 -14.64
N GLY A 286 -33.99 0.52 -14.04
CA GLY A 286 -33.15 -0.62 -14.44
C GLY A 286 -33.93 -1.61 -15.30
N ASN A 287 -33.35 -2.77 -15.54
CA ASN A 287 -33.99 -3.84 -16.30
C ASN A 287 -35.11 -4.50 -15.47
N HIS A 288 -34.94 -4.58 -14.15
CA HIS A 288 -35.88 -5.28 -13.26
C HIS A 288 -36.56 -4.37 -12.24
N VAL A 289 -36.19 -3.09 -12.18
CA VAL A 289 -36.67 -2.15 -11.16
C VAL A 289 -36.99 -0.78 -11.77
N GLU A 290 -38.01 -0.12 -11.24
CA GLU A 290 -38.35 1.27 -11.59
C GLU A 290 -38.65 2.04 -10.30
N TYR A 291 -37.94 3.16 -10.13
CA TYR A 291 -38.03 4.08 -9.02
C TYR A 291 -38.69 5.37 -9.50
N SER A 292 -39.54 5.95 -8.67
CA SER A 292 -40.24 7.21 -8.94
C SER A 292 -39.72 8.33 -8.04
N TYR A 293 -40.17 9.55 -8.32
CA TYR A 293 -40.04 10.68 -7.40
C TYR A 293 -40.64 10.35 -6.02
N GLY A 294 -40.08 10.97 -4.98
CA GLY A 294 -40.54 10.88 -3.60
C GLY A 294 -39.79 9.83 -2.78
N THR A 295 -39.54 10.15 -1.50
CA THR A 295 -38.77 9.36 -0.52
C THR A 295 -37.33 9.05 -0.96
N VAL A 296 -36.53 8.54 -0.02
CA VAL A 296 -35.17 8.05 -0.31
C VAL A 296 -35.27 6.58 -0.68
N HIS A 297 -34.71 6.23 -1.84
CA HIS A 297 -34.55 4.88 -2.34
C HIS A 297 -33.13 4.38 -2.08
N ALA A 298 -32.94 3.07 -2.18
CA ALA A 298 -31.62 2.46 -2.20
C ALA A 298 -31.52 1.43 -3.33
N THR A 299 -30.43 1.47 -4.08
CA THR A 299 -30.00 0.36 -4.95
C THR A 299 -28.75 -0.27 -4.35
N THR A 300 -28.23 -1.33 -4.96
CA THR A 300 -27.05 -2.03 -4.46
C THR A 300 -25.89 -1.89 -5.45
N ASP A 301 -24.67 -1.94 -4.94
CA ASP A 301 -23.47 -2.06 -5.76
C ASP A 301 -23.60 -3.17 -6.81
N LEU A 302 -24.08 -4.36 -6.42
CA LEU A 302 -24.32 -5.47 -7.33
C LEU A 302 -25.31 -5.11 -8.45
N ALA A 303 -26.45 -4.52 -8.12
CA ALA A 303 -27.46 -4.15 -9.11
C ALA A 303 -26.91 -3.13 -10.12
N VAL A 304 -26.13 -2.14 -9.66
CA VAL A 304 -25.51 -1.11 -10.52
C VAL A 304 -24.57 -1.70 -11.56
N PHE A 305 -23.86 -2.78 -11.22
CA PHE A 305 -23.00 -3.45 -12.18
C PHE A 305 -23.78 -4.40 -13.09
N LEU A 306 -24.78 -5.12 -12.55
CA LEU A 306 -25.56 -6.13 -13.30
C LEU A 306 -26.61 -5.54 -14.25
N GLU A 307 -27.04 -4.30 -14.02
CA GLU A 307 -28.09 -3.65 -14.80
C GLU A 307 -27.60 -2.35 -15.44
N LYS A 308 -28.27 -1.96 -16.53
CA LYS A 308 -28.13 -0.63 -17.11
C LYS A 308 -29.25 0.26 -16.57
N PHE A 309 -28.89 1.20 -15.72
CA PHE A 309 -29.78 2.22 -15.20
C PHE A 309 -29.87 3.41 -16.15
N THR A 310 -31.08 3.95 -16.24
CA THR A 310 -31.39 5.19 -16.97
C THR A 310 -32.30 6.05 -16.11
N THR A 311 -32.33 7.35 -16.37
CA THR A 311 -33.22 8.29 -15.68
C THR A 311 -34.01 9.14 -16.68
N LYS A 312 -35.17 9.64 -16.23
CA LYS A 312 -35.96 10.66 -16.93
C LYS A 312 -35.73 12.07 -16.37
N ALA A 313 -34.80 12.20 -15.42
CA ALA A 313 -34.37 13.48 -14.88
C ALA A 313 -33.59 14.27 -15.93
N ASP A 314 -33.67 15.60 -15.86
CA ASP A 314 -32.83 16.50 -16.67
C ASP A 314 -31.61 16.98 -15.86
N VAL A 315 -31.70 16.95 -14.51
CA VAL A 315 -30.66 17.42 -13.59
C VAL A 315 -30.23 16.31 -12.64
N LEU A 316 -28.94 16.00 -12.61
CA LEU A 316 -28.31 15.07 -11.67
C LEU A 316 -27.60 15.84 -10.55
N TRP A 317 -27.98 15.60 -9.31
CA TRP A 317 -27.32 16.14 -8.13
C TRP A 317 -26.43 15.06 -7.50
N LEU A 318 -25.17 15.38 -7.28
CA LEU A 318 -24.19 14.53 -6.62
C LEU A 318 -23.85 15.17 -5.27
N VAL A 319 -24.38 14.58 -4.20
CA VAL A 319 -24.30 15.16 -2.86
C VAL A 319 -23.49 14.27 -1.94
N GLU A 320 -22.56 14.85 -1.19
CA GLU A 320 -21.77 14.12 -0.20
C GLU A 320 -22.62 13.73 1.02
N ASN A 321 -23.35 14.70 1.56
CA ASN A 321 -24.02 14.61 2.85
C ASN A 321 -25.42 13.97 2.72
N ARG A 322 -25.67 12.89 3.48
CA ARG A 322 -26.99 12.22 3.51
C ARG A 322 -28.11 13.14 3.99
N GLY A 323 -27.82 14.12 4.84
CA GLY A 323 -28.77 15.14 5.30
C GLY A 323 -29.32 15.99 4.16
N VAL A 324 -28.48 16.33 3.17
CA VAL A 324 -28.93 17.02 1.95
C VAL A 324 -29.85 16.11 1.15
N LEU A 325 -29.44 14.86 0.91
CA LEU A 325 -30.25 13.88 0.17
C LEU A 325 -31.65 13.71 0.81
N THR A 326 -31.71 13.48 2.12
CA THR A 326 -32.97 13.28 2.83
C THR A 326 -33.83 14.54 2.81
N ARG A 327 -33.23 15.71 3.01
CA ARG A 327 -33.94 17.00 2.99
C ARG A 327 -34.57 17.29 1.62
N VAL A 328 -33.85 17.04 0.53
CA VAL A 328 -34.37 17.23 -0.84
C VAL A 328 -35.42 16.15 -1.18
N ALA A 329 -35.26 14.93 -0.68
CA ALA A 329 -36.24 13.85 -0.87
C ALA A 329 -37.62 14.15 -0.26
N TYR A 330 -37.70 14.97 0.78
CA TYR A 330 -38.97 15.47 1.32
C TYR A 330 -39.68 16.47 0.39
N GLU A 331 -38.96 17.11 -0.54
CA GLU A 331 -39.51 18.11 -1.46
C GLU A 331 -39.89 17.46 -2.79
N GLU A 332 -40.84 16.52 -2.76
CA GLU A 332 -41.25 15.76 -3.95
C GLU A 332 -41.67 16.66 -5.11
N LYS A 333 -42.40 17.74 -4.82
CA LYS A 333 -42.84 18.71 -5.83
C LYS A 333 -41.64 19.39 -6.50
N PHE A 334 -40.62 19.77 -5.74
CA PHE A 334 -39.39 20.33 -6.30
C PHE A 334 -38.69 19.33 -7.23
N LEU A 335 -38.55 18.07 -6.81
CA LEU A 335 -37.90 17.04 -7.63
C LEU A 335 -38.65 16.84 -8.97
N ARG A 336 -39.98 16.83 -8.94
CA ARG A 336 -40.83 16.71 -10.13
C ARG A 336 -40.73 17.94 -11.04
N ASP A 337 -40.92 19.13 -10.47
CA ASP A 337 -40.96 20.40 -11.21
C ASP A 337 -39.61 20.70 -11.88
N THR A 338 -38.51 20.29 -11.26
CA THR A 338 -37.14 20.50 -11.78
C THR A 338 -36.57 19.29 -12.50
N LYS A 339 -37.33 18.19 -12.55
CA LYS A 339 -36.89 16.87 -13.02
C LYS A 339 -35.50 16.50 -12.47
N SER A 340 -35.35 16.59 -11.15
CA SER A 340 -34.09 16.31 -10.48
C SER A 340 -33.98 14.84 -10.04
N PHE A 341 -32.76 14.31 -10.15
CA PHE A 341 -32.33 13.08 -9.51
C PHE A 341 -31.19 13.41 -8.55
N VAL A 342 -31.23 12.93 -7.31
CA VAL A 342 -30.22 13.21 -6.29
C VAL A 342 -29.58 11.92 -5.83
N LEU A 343 -28.26 11.78 -5.99
CA LEU A 343 -27.46 10.65 -5.56
C LEU A 343 -26.56 11.05 -4.39
N GLY A 344 -26.66 10.32 -3.29
CA GLY A 344 -25.72 10.44 -2.17
C GLY A 344 -24.45 9.64 -2.44
N VAL A 345 -23.27 10.26 -2.32
CA VAL A 345 -21.96 9.58 -2.45
C VAL A 345 -21.31 9.21 -1.12
N ASP A 346 -21.92 9.63 -0.01
CA ASP A 346 -21.68 9.11 1.35
C ASP A 346 -20.19 9.09 1.76
N GLY A 347 -19.52 10.23 1.59
CA GLY A 347 -18.13 10.48 1.99
C GLY A 347 -17.06 9.81 1.11
N GLN A 348 -17.39 8.86 0.21
CA GLN A 348 -16.41 8.27 -0.71
C GLN A 348 -17.02 7.85 -2.05
N VAL A 349 -16.41 8.28 -3.16
CA VAL A 349 -16.82 7.92 -4.52
C VAL A 349 -16.34 6.50 -4.90
N ARG A 350 -17.03 5.50 -4.36
CA ARG A 350 -16.78 4.07 -4.62
C ARG A 350 -17.05 3.68 -6.09
N SER A 351 -16.56 2.51 -6.50
CA SER A 351 -16.72 1.97 -7.85
C SER A 351 -18.19 1.91 -8.32
N ALA A 352 -19.12 1.52 -7.43
CA ALA A 352 -20.54 1.52 -7.74
C ALA A 352 -21.10 2.93 -7.98
N HIS A 353 -20.69 3.93 -7.19
CA HIS A 353 -21.06 5.33 -7.45
C HIS A 353 -20.54 5.75 -8.81
N ARG A 354 -19.27 5.46 -9.12
CA ARG A 354 -18.66 5.80 -10.42
C ARG A 354 -19.46 5.20 -11.58
N GLN A 355 -19.76 3.90 -11.49
CA GLN A 355 -20.52 3.20 -12.51
C GLN A 355 -21.94 3.76 -12.67
N LEU A 356 -22.65 4.04 -11.57
CA LEU A 356 -24.00 4.59 -11.63
C LEU A 356 -24.00 6.01 -12.20
N ILE A 357 -23.08 6.87 -11.74
CA ILE A 357 -22.93 8.24 -12.23
C ILE A 357 -22.65 8.21 -13.73
N SER A 358 -21.68 7.44 -14.21
CA SER A 358 -21.40 7.33 -15.65
C SER A 358 -22.62 6.88 -16.45
N GLN A 359 -23.45 5.97 -15.94
CA GLN A 359 -24.69 5.58 -16.62
C GLN A 359 -25.70 6.73 -16.67
N LEU A 360 -25.93 7.42 -15.55
CA LEU A 360 -26.96 8.46 -15.44
C LEU A 360 -26.56 9.78 -16.12
N THR A 361 -25.27 10.13 -16.14
CA THR A 361 -24.77 11.36 -16.77
C THR A 361 -25.12 11.41 -18.26
N THR A 362 -25.15 10.26 -18.94
CA THR A 362 -25.56 10.16 -20.36
C THR A 362 -27.04 10.49 -20.62
N CYS A 363 -27.86 10.59 -19.55
CA CYS A 363 -29.30 10.81 -19.64
C CYS A 363 -29.72 12.23 -19.23
N VAL A 364 -28.81 13.05 -18.71
CA VAL A 364 -29.11 14.37 -18.12
C VAL A 364 -28.43 15.49 -18.92
N SER A 365 -28.95 16.71 -18.81
CA SER A 365 -28.32 17.89 -19.43
C SER A 365 -27.40 18.64 -18.46
N GLN A 366 -27.58 18.44 -17.16
CA GLN A 366 -26.87 19.17 -16.12
C GLN A 366 -26.51 18.27 -14.94
N VAL A 367 -25.31 18.48 -14.39
CA VAL A 367 -24.83 17.86 -13.16
C VAL A 367 -24.50 18.95 -12.14
N ILE A 368 -25.03 18.84 -10.91
CA ILE A 368 -24.71 19.72 -9.79
C ILE A 368 -23.95 18.91 -8.73
N ILE A 369 -22.75 19.35 -8.38
CA ILE A 369 -21.93 18.76 -7.32
C ILE A 369 -22.03 19.62 -6.06
N TRP A 370 -22.34 18.98 -4.93
CA TRP A 370 -22.44 19.64 -3.64
C TRP A 370 -21.77 18.79 -2.54
N THR A 371 -20.65 19.30 -2.04
CA THR A 371 -19.79 18.65 -1.04
C THR A 371 -19.64 19.54 0.20
N ASP A 372 -19.23 18.93 1.31
CA ASP A 372 -18.97 19.65 2.56
C ASP A 372 -17.63 20.39 2.46
N VAL A 373 -17.54 21.61 3.02
CA VAL A 373 -16.41 22.52 2.77
C VAL A 373 -15.22 22.20 3.66
N ASP A 374 -14.57 21.10 3.36
CA ASP A 374 -13.32 20.65 3.96
C ASP A 374 -12.40 20.02 2.90
N GLU A 375 -11.23 19.52 3.34
CA GLU A 375 -10.27 18.86 2.45
C GLU A 375 -10.84 17.57 1.82
N ALA A 376 -11.73 16.86 2.52
CA ALA A 376 -12.32 15.63 2.04
C ALA A 376 -13.37 15.91 0.96
N GLY A 377 -14.27 16.87 1.18
CA GLY A 377 -15.26 17.31 0.23
C GLY A 377 -14.63 17.91 -1.03
N TYR A 378 -13.52 18.66 -0.91
CA TYR A 378 -12.74 19.09 -2.08
C TYR A 378 -12.25 17.89 -2.90
N THR A 379 -11.69 16.87 -2.23
CA THR A 379 -11.21 15.64 -2.88
C THR A 379 -12.36 14.87 -3.55
N ILE A 380 -13.54 14.82 -2.93
CA ILE A 380 -14.73 14.19 -3.50
C ILE A 380 -15.20 14.96 -4.73
N ALA A 381 -15.29 16.29 -4.66
CA ALA A 381 -15.71 17.13 -5.78
C ALA A 381 -14.77 16.98 -6.99
N GLU A 382 -13.45 16.89 -6.74
CA GLU A 382 -12.45 16.61 -7.76
C GLU A 382 -12.68 15.24 -8.43
N GLN A 383 -12.85 14.18 -7.63
CA GLN A 383 -13.12 12.84 -8.16
C GLN A 383 -14.42 12.75 -8.97
N LEU A 384 -15.45 13.51 -8.58
CA LEU A 384 -16.72 13.58 -9.30
C LEU A 384 -16.57 14.36 -10.61
N TYR A 385 -15.83 15.47 -10.59
CA TYR A 385 -15.53 16.25 -11.79
C TYR A 385 -14.76 15.43 -12.82
N GLU A 386 -13.67 14.77 -12.40
CA GLU A 386 -12.86 13.93 -13.28
C GLU A 386 -13.67 12.82 -13.97
N LEU A 387 -14.72 12.34 -13.30
CA LEU A 387 -15.60 11.29 -13.82
C LEU A 387 -16.55 11.78 -14.92
N ILE A 388 -16.92 13.07 -14.92
CA ILE A 388 -17.97 13.61 -15.78
C ILE A 388 -17.49 14.71 -16.75
N GLN A 389 -16.26 15.20 -16.61
CA GLN A 389 -15.73 16.33 -17.38
C GLN A 389 -15.73 16.12 -18.91
N ASP A 390 -15.63 14.87 -19.37
CA ASP A 390 -15.60 14.51 -20.78
C ASP A 390 -17.00 14.32 -21.39
N GLU A 391 -18.05 14.37 -20.55
CA GLU A 391 -19.44 14.23 -20.98
C GLU A 391 -20.01 15.58 -21.43
N GLN A 392 -20.93 15.56 -22.40
CA GLN A 392 -21.58 16.78 -22.90
C GLN A 392 -22.68 17.27 -21.96
N VAL A 393 -22.31 17.60 -20.72
CA VAL A 393 -23.23 18.05 -19.66
C VAL A 393 -22.75 19.35 -19.03
N LEU A 394 -23.69 20.19 -18.60
CA LEU A 394 -23.36 21.40 -17.84
C LEU A 394 -23.02 21.02 -16.40
N ILE A 395 -21.77 21.22 -16.00
CA ILE A 395 -21.30 20.91 -14.65
C ILE A 395 -21.36 22.20 -13.81
N LYS A 396 -21.96 22.08 -12.62
CA LYS A 396 -22.10 23.16 -11.66
C LYS A 396 -21.62 22.71 -10.28
N TRP A 397 -20.96 23.58 -9.56
CA TRP A 397 -20.57 23.35 -8.17
C TRP A 397 -21.23 24.35 -7.26
N ILE A 398 -21.69 23.88 -6.11
CA ILE A 398 -22.16 24.74 -5.02
C ILE A 398 -20.96 25.09 -4.14
N VAL A 399 -20.66 26.38 -4.01
CA VAL A 399 -19.51 26.90 -3.25
C VAL A 399 -20.00 27.90 -2.22
N PRO A 400 -19.40 27.98 -1.03
CA PRO A 400 -19.72 29.04 -0.07
C PRO A 400 -19.54 30.45 -0.65
N PRO A 401 -20.45 31.39 -0.34
CA PRO A 401 -21.64 31.26 0.51
C PRO A 401 -22.89 30.86 -0.33
N LEU A 402 -22.94 29.60 -0.80
CA LEU A 402 -24.04 29.03 -1.58
C LEU A 402 -24.25 29.63 -2.98
N THR A 403 -23.15 29.98 -3.63
CA THR A 403 -23.10 30.41 -5.04
C THR A 403 -22.82 29.24 -5.96
N VAL A 404 -23.14 29.43 -7.24
CA VAL A 404 -22.88 28.44 -8.29
C VAL A 404 -21.64 28.85 -9.08
N GLU A 405 -20.74 27.92 -9.29
CA GLU A 405 -19.64 28.05 -10.23
C GLU A 405 -19.77 27.01 -11.35
N THR A 406 -19.37 27.35 -12.57
CA THR A 406 -19.38 26.48 -13.75
C THR A 406 -17.98 26.20 -14.31
N GLU A 407 -16.96 26.87 -13.76
CA GLU A 407 -15.56 26.70 -14.14
C GLU A 407 -14.77 26.08 -12.99
N TRP A 408 -14.09 24.95 -13.26
CA TRP A 408 -13.32 24.22 -12.26
C TRP A 408 -12.25 25.09 -11.58
N GLY A 409 -11.49 25.90 -12.34
CA GLY A 409 -10.45 26.75 -11.78
C GLY A 409 -10.99 27.78 -10.77
N THR A 410 -12.16 28.34 -11.06
CA THR A 410 -12.83 29.31 -10.19
C THR A 410 -13.41 28.62 -8.96
N PHE A 411 -14.05 27.46 -9.12
CA PHE A 411 -14.48 26.58 -8.04
C PHE A 411 -13.32 26.27 -7.08
N ALA A 412 -12.22 25.71 -7.60
CA ALA A 412 -11.12 25.22 -6.78
C ALA A 412 -10.46 26.35 -5.97
N SER A 413 -10.26 27.50 -6.59
CA SER A 413 -9.71 28.68 -5.90
C SER A 413 -10.63 29.19 -4.78
N LYS A 414 -11.94 29.33 -5.05
CA LYS A 414 -12.91 29.77 -4.04
C LYS A 414 -13.05 28.76 -2.91
N TYR A 415 -13.08 27.47 -3.22
CA TYR A 415 -13.21 26.39 -2.24
C TYR A 415 -12.02 26.34 -1.29
N GLN A 416 -10.79 26.38 -1.84
CA GLN A 416 -9.56 26.41 -1.04
C GLN A 416 -9.46 27.67 -0.14
N GLN A 417 -9.89 28.83 -0.64
CA GLN A 417 -9.96 30.04 0.19
C GLN A 417 -10.96 29.90 1.33
N SER A 418 -12.09 29.23 1.08
CA SER A 418 -13.12 28.95 2.09
C SER A 418 -12.63 27.97 3.16
N ILE A 419 -11.91 26.90 2.79
CA ILE A 419 -11.27 25.97 3.74
C ILE A 419 -10.29 26.71 4.67
N GLN A 420 -9.48 27.64 4.13
CA GLN A 420 -8.51 28.39 4.93
C GLN A 420 -9.17 29.40 5.89
N ARG A 421 -10.34 29.93 5.53
CA ARG A 421 -11.06 30.94 6.31
C ARG A 421 -12.00 30.34 7.36
N SER A 422 -12.52 29.13 7.13
CA SER A 422 -13.54 28.50 7.97
C SER A 422 -12.95 27.39 8.84
N LYS A 423 -12.82 27.65 10.15
CA LYS A 423 -12.67 26.64 11.20
C LYS A 423 -13.98 26.39 11.97
N GLU A 424 -15.11 26.93 11.50
CA GLU A 424 -16.42 26.81 12.16
C GLU A 424 -17.30 25.78 11.44
N GLU A 425 -17.95 24.91 12.23
CA GLU A 425 -18.78 23.79 11.78
C GLU A 425 -20.02 24.25 11.00
N GLN A 426 -20.15 23.75 9.77
CA GLN A 426 -21.04 24.29 8.76
C GLN A 426 -22.33 23.45 8.56
N GLU A 427 -23.04 23.13 9.64
CA GLU A 427 -24.34 22.42 9.56
C GLU A 427 -25.56 23.35 9.33
N GLN A 428 -25.38 24.67 9.17
CA GLN A 428 -26.50 25.62 9.33
C GLN A 428 -27.20 26.14 8.05
N GLU A 429 -26.72 25.92 6.83
CA GLU A 429 -27.38 26.46 5.63
C GLU A 429 -27.52 25.45 4.47
N ILE A 430 -28.40 24.44 4.62
CA ILE A 430 -28.84 23.57 3.51
C ILE A 430 -29.68 24.37 2.48
N GLY A 431 -30.14 25.58 2.85
CA GLY A 431 -31.03 26.40 2.02
C GLY A 431 -32.43 25.78 1.88
N GLY A 432 -33.11 26.12 0.79
CA GLY A 432 -34.46 25.61 0.50
C GLY A 432 -34.81 25.66 -0.99
N VAL A 433 -36.00 25.16 -1.32
CA VAL A 433 -36.49 24.94 -2.70
C VAL A 433 -36.24 26.12 -3.62
N GLU A 434 -36.52 27.35 -3.19
CA GLU A 434 -36.34 28.55 -4.01
C GLU A 434 -34.88 28.83 -4.35
N LEU A 435 -33.95 28.55 -3.43
CA LEU A 435 -32.52 28.68 -3.68
C LEU A 435 -32.02 27.58 -4.62
N TRP A 436 -32.45 26.33 -4.42
CA TRP A 436 -32.05 25.21 -5.27
C TRP A 436 -32.54 25.39 -6.71
N LYS A 437 -33.75 25.94 -6.91
CA LYS A 437 -34.25 26.33 -8.24
C LYS A 437 -33.36 27.40 -8.89
N LYS A 438 -32.87 28.38 -8.12
CA LYS A 438 -31.91 29.37 -8.64
C LYS A 438 -30.60 28.71 -9.09
N TRP A 439 -30.10 27.73 -8.34
CA TRP A 439 -28.89 27.01 -8.75
C TRP A 439 -29.06 26.21 -10.05
N ILE A 440 -30.24 25.60 -10.23
CA ILE A 440 -30.58 24.91 -11.48
C ILE A 440 -30.63 25.90 -12.65
N ASN A 441 -31.21 27.08 -12.44
CA ASN A 441 -31.45 28.06 -13.51
C ASN A 441 -30.28 29.03 -13.76
N HIS A 442 -29.21 28.98 -12.96
CA HIS A 442 -27.98 29.75 -13.17
C HIS A 442 -27.30 29.37 -14.48
#